data_AF-A0A3D3DW52-F1
#
_entry.id   AF-A0A3D3DW52-F1
#
_cell.length_a   1.000
_cell.length_b   1.000
_cell.length_c   1.000
_cell.angle_alpha   90.00
_cell.angle_beta   90.00
_cell.angle_gamma   90.00
#
_symmetry.space_group_name_H-M   'P 1'
#
loop_
_entity.id
_entity.type
_entity.pdbx_description
1 polymer ?
#
loop_
_entity_poly.entity_id
_entity_poly.type
_entity_poly.pdbx_seq_one_letter_code
_entity_poly.pdbx_strand_id
1 'polypeptide(L)'
;MLSLECEANVLISSLALLSGKDYALDAYKAATVELLWHQQILPEEVCGLEQIIPALVKYNHATPLVKQQLLRMCGHAVIKDGEIGNHEAVLLRAIADFIGCSIPPFIKID
;
A
#
# COMPACT_ATOMS: atom_id res chain seq x y z
N MET A 1 -13.32 -3.52 -9.81
CA MET A 1 -12.62 -4.69 -9.24
C MET A 1 -11.17 -4.57 -9.66
N LEU A 2 -10.23 -4.55 -8.72
CA LEU A 2 -8.81 -4.48 -9.06
C LEU A 2 -8.43 -5.83 -9.67
N SER A 3 -7.81 -5.85 -10.85
CA SER A 3 -7.36 -7.11 -11.45
C SER A 3 -6.16 -7.74 -10.71
N LEU A 4 -5.59 -7.02 -9.74
CA LEU A 4 -4.36 -7.33 -9.00
C LEU A 4 -4.60 -7.29 -7.48
N GLU A 5 -5.74 -7.82 -7.02
CA GLU A 5 -6.12 -7.81 -5.60
C GLU A 5 -5.12 -8.57 -4.72
N CYS A 6 -4.62 -9.72 -5.17
CA CYS A 6 -3.61 -10.49 -4.42
C CYS A 6 -2.31 -9.71 -4.23
N GLU A 7 -1.83 -9.07 -5.30
CA GLU A 7 -0.64 -8.23 -5.28
C GLU A 7 -0.83 -6.99 -4.42
N ALA A 8 -2.00 -6.34 -4.50
CA ALA A 8 -2.32 -5.23 -3.60
C ALA A 8 -2.31 -5.71 -2.15
N ASN A 9 -2.86 -6.90 -1.88
CA ASN A 9 -2.91 -7.46 -0.55
C ASN A 9 -1.53 -7.66 0.07
N VAL A 10 -0.56 -8.14 -0.71
CA VAL A 10 0.85 -8.23 -0.29
C VAL A 10 1.37 -6.85 0.10
N LEU A 11 1.21 -5.86 -0.78
CA LEU A 11 1.77 -4.52 -0.54
C LEU A 11 1.15 -3.83 0.67
N ILE A 12 -0.18 -3.84 0.81
CA ILE A 12 -0.86 -3.19 1.94
C ILE A 12 -0.61 -3.93 3.26
N SER A 13 -0.49 -5.27 3.24
CA SER A 13 -0.16 -6.04 4.44
C SER A 13 1.27 -5.73 4.90
N SER A 14 2.23 -5.72 3.97
CA SER A 14 3.61 -5.34 4.26
C SER A 14 3.69 -3.93 4.86
N LEU A 15 2.99 -2.96 4.29
CA LEU A 15 2.99 -1.58 4.80
C LEU A 15 2.33 -1.48 6.17
N ALA A 16 1.19 -2.13 6.37
CA ALA A 16 0.48 -2.11 7.64
C ALA A 16 1.32 -2.73 8.77
N LEU A 17 2.09 -3.79 8.49
CA LEU A 17 2.99 -4.40 9.46
C LEU A 17 4.12 -3.48 9.92
N LEU A 18 4.52 -2.48 9.10
CA LEU A 18 5.51 -1.48 9.50
C LEU A 18 5.02 -0.56 10.61
N SER A 19 3.69 -0.39 10.76
CA SER A 19 3.10 0.36 11.87
C SER A 19 3.25 -0.34 13.23
N GLY A 20 3.71 -1.59 13.25
CA GLY A 20 3.87 -2.42 14.44
C GLY A 20 2.67 -3.32 14.70
N LYS A 21 2.89 -4.42 15.44
CA LYS A 21 1.91 -5.51 15.64
C LYS A 21 0.57 -5.03 16.21
N ASP A 22 0.60 -4.05 17.11
CA ASP A 22 -0.60 -3.53 17.77
C ASP A 22 -1.46 -2.65 16.84
N TYR A 23 -0.87 -2.07 15.78
CA TYR A 23 -1.54 -1.13 14.87
C TYR A 23 -1.75 -1.68 13.45
N ALA A 24 -1.08 -2.78 13.10
CA ALA A 24 -1.10 -3.33 11.75
C ALA A 24 -2.51 -3.68 11.25
N LEU A 25 -3.37 -4.22 12.12
CA LEU A 25 -4.74 -4.56 11.72
C LEU A 25 -5.56 -3.31 11.39
N ASP A 26 -5.39 -2.23 12.15
CA ASP A 26 -6.14 -0.99 11.95
C ASP A 26 -5.64 -0.23 10.72
N ALA A 27 -4.32 -0.21 10.50
CA ALA A 27 -3.69 0.28 9.28
C ALA A 27 -4.20 -0.47 8.03
N TYR A 28 -4.27 -1.81 8.08
CA TYR A 28 -4.79 -2.61 6.98
C TYR A 28 -6.28 -2.36 6.71
N LYS A 29 -7.10 -2.20 7.75
CA LYS A 29 -8.51 -1.83 7.61
C LYS A 29 -8.66 -0.45 6.98
N ALA A 30 -7.88 0.53 7.40
CA ALA A 30 -7.88 1.87 6.81
C ALA A 30 -7.56 1.81 5.31
N ALA A 31 -6.61 0.96 4.90
CA ALA A 31 -6.24 0.76 3.50
C ALA A 31 -7.34 0.15 2.62
N THR A 32 -8.33 -0.51 3.23
CA THR A 32 -9.29 -1.37 2.52
C THR A 32 -10.73 -0.88 2.67
N VAL A 33 -11.00 0.09 3.54
CA VAL A 33 -12.35 0.53 3.94
C VAL A 33 -13.20 1.08 2.79
N GLU A 34 -12.59 1.76 1.81
CA GLU A 34 -13.32 2.38 0.69
C GLU A 34 -13.67 1.39 -0.43
N LEU A 35 -13.23 0.13 -0.31
CA LEU A 35 -13.35 -0.89 -1.35
C LEU A 35 -14.12 -2.11 -0.82
N LEU A 36 -14.80 -2.82 -1.72
CA LEU A 36 -15.36 -4.14 -1.44
C LEU A 36 -14.20 -5.16 -1.36
N TRP A 37 -13.43 -5.08 -0.28
CA TRP A 37 -12.23 -5.85 -0.05
C TRP A 37 -12.54 -7.15 0.70
N HIS A 38 -12.16 -8.29 0.11
CA HIS A 38 -12.48 -9.62 0.64
C HIS A 38 -11.24 -10.37 1.16
N GLN A 39 -10.05 -9.77 1.07
CA GLN A 39 -8.82 -10.38 1.55
C GLN A 39 -8.56 -10.07 3.03
N GLN A 40 -7.78 -10.92 3.67
CA GLN A 40 -7.30 -10.71 5.03
C GLN A 40 -5.84 -10.26 5.01
N ILE A 41 -5.44 -9.54 6.07
CA ILE A 41 -4.05 -9.16 6.28
C ILE A 41 -3.16 -10.41 6.26
N LEU A 42 -2.07 -10.35 5.51
CA LEU A 42 -1.10 -11.44 5.44
C LEU A 42 -0.17 -11.40 6.66
N PRO A 43 0.31 -12.56 7.12
CA PRO A 43 1.27 -12.62 8.20
C PRO A 43 2.66 -12.16 7.73
N GLU A 44 3.51 -11.77 8.67
CA GLU A 44 4.82 -11.15 8.40
C GLU A 44 5.75 -12.05 7.56
N GLU A 45 5.65 -13.36 7.73
CA GLU A 45 6.46 -14.35 7.01
C GLU A 45 6.20 -14.37 5.50
N VAL A 46 5.04 -13.87 5.06
CA VAL A 46 4.62 -13.82 3.65
C VAL A 46 4.80 -12.40 3.08
N CYS A 47 5.14 -11.43 3.90
CA CYS A 47 5.25 -10.01 3.57
C CYS A 47 6.70 -9.58 3.26
N GLY A 48 7.49 -10.47 2.63
CA GLY A 48 8.89 -10.24 2.31
C GLY A 48 9.14 -9.61 0.93
N LEU A 49 10.39 -9.20 0.68
CA LEU A 49 10.82 -8.64 -0.61
C LEU A 49 10.56 -9.60 -1.78
N GLU A 50 10.61 -10.91 -1.54
CA GLU A 50 10.33 -11.95 -2.54
C GLU A 50 8.89 -11.90 -3.06
N GLN A 51 7.93 -11.40 -2.26
CA GLN A 51 6.52 -11.24 -2.65
C GLN A 51 6.22 -9.81 -3.09
N ILE A 52 6.83 -8.82 -2.43
CA ILE A 52 6.65 -7.39 -2.74
C ILE A 52 7.14 -7.05 -4.14
N ILE A 53 8.36 -7.48 -4.52
CA ILE A 53 8.95 -7.09 -5.81
C ILE A 53 8.12 -7.60 -7.01
N PRO A 54 7.71 -8.89 -7.08
CA PRO A 54 6.82 -9.33 -8.15
C PRO A 54 5.47 -8.62 -8.19
N ALA A 55 4.89 -8.29 -7.02
CA ALA A 55 3.66 -7.52 -6.94
C ALA A 55 3.83 -6.12 -7.58
N LEU A 56 4.90 -5.41 -7.23
CA LEU A 56 5.22 -4.10 -7.82
C LEU A 56 5.47 -4.18 -9.32
N VAL A 57 6.15 -5.24 -9.81
CA VAL A 57 6.37 -5.45 -11.25
C VAL A 57 5.04 -5.59 -12.00
N LYS A 58 4.09 -6.37 -11.47
CA LYS A 58 2.75 -6.49 -12.06
C LYS A 58 2.01 -5.15 -12.06
N TYR A 59 2.11 -4.38 -10.98
CA TYR A 59 1.52 -3.05 -10.91
C TYR A 59 2.16 -2.05 -11.89
N ASN A 60 3.44 -2.17 -12.19
CA ASN A 60 4.09 -1.32 -13.19
C ASN A 60 3.48 -1.47 -14.59
N HIS A 61 2.91 -2.64 -14.91
CA HIS A 61 2.18 -2.88 -16.16
C HIS A 61 0.68 -2.59 -16.09
N ALA A 62 0.16 -2.18 -14.93
CA ALA A 62 -1.26 -1.87 -14.77
C ALA A 62 -1.64 -0.52 -15.40
N THR A 63 -2.94 -0.30 -15.57
CA THR A 63 -3.47 0.99 -16.04
C THR A 63 -3.22 2.10 -15.01
N PRO A 64 -3.10 3.37 -15.43
CA PRO A 64 -2.90 4.49 -14.50
C PRO A 64 -3.91 4.55 -13.36
N LEU A 65 -5.19 4.22 -13.64
CA LEU A 65 -6.25 4.20 -12.64
C LEU A 65 -5.99 3.15 -11.55
N VAL A 66 -5.56 1.95 -11.95
CA VAL A 66 -5.22 0.85 -11.02
C VAL A 66 -4.01 1.21 -10.17
N LYS A 67 -2.98 1.83 -10.76
CA LYS A 67 -1.80 2.32 -10.03
C LYS A 67 -2.17 3.38 -8.99
N GLN A 68 -3.01 4.35 -9.36
CA GLN A 68 -3.47 5.38 -8.44
C GLN A 68 -4.30 4.79 -7.29
N GLN A 69 -5.14 3.80 -7.58
CA GLN A 69 -5.92 3.13 -6.55
C GLN A 69 -5.01 2.39 -5.55
N LEU A 70 -3.98 1.67 -6.04
CA LEU A 70 -2.97 1.07 -5.15
C LEU A 70 -2.30 2.13 -4.27
N LEU A 71 -1.84 3.24 -4.84
CA LEU A 71 -1.16 4.29 -4.06
C LEU A 71 -2.07 4.91 -2.99
N ARG A 72 -3.38 5.03 -3.25
CA ARG A 72 -4.35 5.43 -2.22
C ARG A 72 -4.39 4.42 -1.07
N MET A 73 -4.51 3.13 -1.39
CA MET A 73 -4.54 2.08 -0.37
C MET A 73 -3.24 2.07 0.45
N CYS A 74 -2.09 2.15 -0.22
CA CYS A 74 -0.78 2.25 0.44
C CYS A 74 -0.69 3.48 1.35
N GLY A 75 -1.18 4.64 0.90
CA GLY A 75 -1.24 5.85 1.70
C GLY A 75 -2.06 5.64 2.97
N HIS A 76 -3.26 5.08 2.86
CA HIS A 76 -4.10 4.77 4.02
C HIS A 76 -3.48 3.72 4.96
N ALA A 77 -2.67 2.78 4.45
CA ALA A 77 -1.96 1.81 5.27
C ALA A 77 -0.85 2.44 6.13
N VAL A 78 -0.33 3.60 5.74
CA VAL A 78 0.80 4.25 6.44
C VAL A 78 0.43 5.56 7.13
N ILE A 79 -0.79 6.07 6.92
CA ILE A 79 -1.32 7.23 7.66
C ILE A 79 -1.44 6.86 9.14
N LYS A 80 -0.84 7.69 9.99
CA LYS A 80 -1.00 7.62 11.44
C LYS A 80 -1.48 8.97 11.96
N ASP A 81 -2.53 8.96 12.76
CA ASP A 81 -3.14 10.18 13.32
C ASP A 81 -3.55 11.24 12.26
N GLY A 82 -3.81 10.81 11.02
CA GLY A 82 -4.18 11.69 9.91
C GLY A 82 -3.02 12.28 9.12
N GLU A 83 -1.77 11.97 9.51
CA GLU A 83 -0.55 12.46 8.87
C GLU A 83 0.30 11.29 8.35
N ILE A 84 1.10 11.56 7.31
CA ILE A 84 2.10 10.62 6.81
C ILE A 84 3.45 11.12 7.26
N GLY A 85 4.14 10.35 8.10
CA GLY A 85 5.49 10.70 8.53
C GLY A 85 6.51 10.68 7.40
N ASN A 86 7.67 11.29 7.62
CA ASN A 86 8.71 11.45 6.59
C ASN A 86 9.21 10.10 6.05
N HIS A 87 9.30 9.08 6.89
CA HIS A 87 9.73 7.74 6.47
C HIS A 87 8.68 7.06 5.59
N GLU A 88 7.42 7.14 5.99
CA GLU A 88 6.28 6.61 5.27
C GLU A 88 6.10 7.31 3.91
N ALA A 89 6.33 8.61 3.86
CA ALA A 89 6.29 9.40 2.64
C ALA A 89 7.39 8.99 1.65
N VAL A 90 8.61 8.75 2.13
CA VAL A 90 9.71 8.24 1.30
C VAL A 90 9.38 6.85 0.75
N LEU A 91 8.83 5.98 1.58
CA LEU A 91 8.41 4.64 1.16
C LEU A 91 7.32 4.69 0.08
N LEU A 92 6.31 5.53 0.28
CA LEU A 92 5.23 5.71 -0.68
C LEU A 92 5.72 6.32 -1.99
N ARG A 93 6.70 7.24 -1.93
CA ARG A 93 7.39 7.78 -3.11
C ARG A 93 8.14 6.70 -3.87
N ALA A 94 8.89 5.85 -3.16
CA ALA A 94 9.62 4.75 -3.79
C ALA A 94 8.68 3.77 -4.53
N ILE A 95 7.52 3.46 -3.94
CA ILE A 95 6.49 2.64 -4.61
C ILE A 95 5.96 3.34 -5.86
N ALA A 96 5.63 4.63 -5.74
CA ALA A 96 5.11 5.43 -6.85
C ALA A 96 6.10 5.50 -8.03
N ASP A 97 7.37 5.78 -7.73
CA ASP A 97 8.46 5.82 -8.70
C ASP A 97 8.65 4.45 -9.37
N PHE A 98 8.59 3.36 -8.60
CA PHE A 98 8.74 2.00 -9.15
C PHE A 98 7.64 1.64 -10.14
N ILE A 99 6.38 1.96 -9.81
CA ILE A 99 5.24 1.65 -10.70
C ILE A 99 5.04 2.71 -11.79
N GLY A 100 5.91 3.72 -11.88
CA GLY A 100 5.83 4.78 -12.87
C GLY A 100 4.57 5.65 -12.72
N CYS A 101 4.20 5.99 -11.48
CA CYS A 101 3.06 6.85 -11.15
C CYS A 101 3.51 8.00 -10.25
N SER A 102 2.86 9.16 -10.35
CA SER A 102 3.09 10.26 -9.41
C SER A 102 2.36 10.00 -8.10
N ILE A 103 2.91 10.49 -6.98
CA ILE A 103 2.25 10.47 -5.67
C ILE A 103 0.94 11.28 -5.75
N PRO A 104 -0.18 10.76 -5.24
CA PRO A 104 -1.43 11.51 -5.19
C PRO A 104 -1.34 12.83 -4.40
N PRO A 105 -2.02 13.90 -4.84
CA PRO A 105 -1.87 15.26 -4.28
C PRO A 105 -2.48 15.46 -2.89
N PHE A 106 -3.21 14.48 -2.35
CA PHE A 106 -3.78 14.55 -1.00
C PHE A 106 -2.79 14.14 0.10
N ILE A 107 -1.63 13.59 -0.27
CA ILE A 107 -0.56 13.25 0.66
C ILE A 107 0.23 14.52 0.94
N LYS A 108 0.03 15.09 2.13
CA LYS A 108 0.90 16.13 2.67
C LYS A 108 2.16 15.43 3.21
N ILE A 109 3.30 15.78 2.64
CA ILE A 109 4.62 15.37 3.12
C ILE A 109 5.17 16.61 3.80
N ASP A 110 5.40 16.54 5.11
CA ASP A 110 6.04 17.62 5.88
C ASP A 110 7.58 17.60 5.75
#